data_AF-A0A1H9MHK4-F1
#
_entry.id   AF-A0A1H9MHK4-F1
#
_cell.length_a   1.000
_cell.length_b   1.000
_cell.length_c   1.000
_cell.angle_alpha   90.00
_cell.angle_beta   90.00
_cell.angle_gamma   90.00
#
_symmetry.space_group_name_H-M   'P 1'
#
loop_
_entity.id
_entity.type
_entity.pdbx_description
1 polymer ?
#
loop_
_entity_poly.entity_id
_entity_poly.type
_entity_poly.pdbx_seq_one_letter_code
_entity_poly.pdbx_strand_id
1 'polypeptide(L)'
;MTTTSPLVELPLLGWLVELLDRALLDAGVDAWLARTGEFLLIASLLYVATSLLVRRGFPLLQGVVRPVVDLLADFAMVLVLLPELAVTWTLTRLRLSLPSVIYLYGDAVYAANTAVKSSAAVLVQVLGWLQRKPRLFVIAVVFVLFLLWNTNTCAPGLDGCVTPVSQWTSDAGSWLDQQ
;
A
#
# COMPACT_ATOMS: atom_id res chain seq x y z
N MET A 1 -7.01 27.00 24.21
CA MET A 1 -6.05 25.93 23.91
C MET A 1 -6.07 25.72 22.41
N THR A 2 -4.97 26.06 21.73
CA THR A 2 -4.81 25.88 20.29
C THR A 2 -4.80 24.38 19.99
N THR A 3 -5.92 23.87 19.50
CA THR A 3 -6.02 22.51 18.97
C THR A 3 -5.29 22.51 17.64
N THR A 4 -3.99 22.22 17.66
CA THR A 4 -3.21 21.97 16.45
C THR A 4 -3.87 20.81 15.72
N SER A 5 -4.47 21.09 14.56
CA SER A 5 -5.11 20.07 13.74
C SER A 5 -4.07 18.97 13.45
N PRO A 6 -4.37 17.69 13.72
CA PRO A 6 -3.44 16.56 13.53
C PRO A 6 -3.04 16.34 12.05
N LEU A 7 -3.54 17.21 11.16
CA LEU A 7 -3.39 17.18 9.72
C LEU A 7 -2.26 18.10 9.21
N VAL A 8 -1.73 18.98 10.06
CA VAL A 8 -0.55 19.81 9.74
C VAL A 8 0.71 18.94 9.54
N GLU A 9 0.74 17.73 10.12
CA GLU A 9 1.90 16.82 10.06
C GLU A 9 2.00 16.00 8.75
N LEU A 10 1.08 16.17 7.80
CA LEU A 10 1.16 15.50 6.49
C LEU A 10 2.26 16.13 5.61
N PRO A 11 3.36 15.41 5.28
CA PRO A 11 4.58 16.01 4.72
C PRO A 11 4.43 16.62 3.31
N LEU A 12 3.30 16.41 2.62
CA LEU A 12 3.04 16.97 1.29
C LEU A 12 1.75 17.81 1.19
N LEU A 13 0.88 17.75 2.20
CA LEU A 13 -0.45 18.37 2.18
C LEU A 13 -0.75 19.26 3.39
N GLY A 14 0.10 19.24 4.43
CA GLY A 14 -0.12 20.03 5.65
C GLY A 14 -0.26 21.52 5.38
N TRP A 15 0.53 22.07 4.43
CA TRP A 15 0.45 23.48 4.04
C TRP A 15 -0.88 23.85 3.36
N LEU A 16 -1.49 22.93 2.61
CA LEU A 16 -2.77 23.17 1.92
C LEU A 16 -3.93 23.14 2.92
N VAL A 17 -3.86 22.24 3.90
CA VAL A 17 -4.81 22.13 5.00
C VAL A 17 -4.72 23.36 5.91
N GLU A 18 -3.51 23.81 6.24
CA GLU A 18 -3.29 25.00 7.06
C GLU A 18 -3.77 26.30 6.37
N LEU A 19 -3.61 26.39 5.04
CA LEU A 19 -4.13 27.53 4.26
C LEU A 19 -5.67 27.56 4.24
N LEU A 20 -6.29 26.38 4.17
CA LEU A 20 -7.74 26.23 4.18
C LEU A 20 -8.33 26.55 5.56
N ASP A 21 -7.71 26.04 6.63
CA ASP A 21 -8.15 26.27 8.00
C ASP A 21 -8.09 27.78 8.35
N ARG A 22 -7.01 28.47 7.95
CA ARG A 22 -6.93 29.93 8.08
C ARG A 22 -8.01 30.67 7.28
N ALA A 23 -8.27 30.25 6.04
CA ALA A 23 -9.29 30.89 5.20
C ALA A 23 -10.72 30.71 5.73
N LEU A 24 -11.03 29.57 6.36
CA LEU A 24 -12.34 29.31 6.98
C LEU A 24 -12.50 30.02 8.34
N LEU A 25 -11.45 30.08 9.14
CA LEU A 25 -11.46 30.82 10.40
C LEU A 25 -11.58 32.34 10.15
N ASP A 26 -10.90 32.87 9.14
CA ASP A 26 -10.99 34.29 8.74
C ASP A 26 -12.37 34.65 8.17
N ALA A 27 -13.12 33.67 7.65
CA ALA A 27 -14.49 33.84 7.16
C ALA A 27 -15.55 33.82 8.29
N GLY A 28 -15.15 33.65 9.55
CA GLY A 28 -16.07 33.63 10.71
C GLY A 28 -16.97 32.41 10.76
N VAL A 29 -16.54 31.30 10.13
CA VAL A 29 -17.32 30.06 10.05
C VAL A 29 -17.23 29.30 11.37
N ASP A 30 -18.37 28.77 11.83
CA ASP A 30 -18.42 27.93 13.04
C ASP A 30 -17.42 26.77 12.97
N ALA A 31 -16.76 26.48 14.09
CA ALA A 31 -15.70 25.48 14.18
C ALA A 31 -16.13 24.07 13.69
N TRP A 32 -17.41 23.71 13.87
CA TRP A 32 -17.95 22.42 13.41
C TRP A 32 -18.05 22.36 11.87
N LEU A 33 -18.41 23.47 11.22
CA LEU A 33 -18.50 23.56 9.77
C LEU A 33 -17.10 23.54 9.14
N ALA A 34 -16.15 24.23 9.78
CA ALA A 34 -14.75 24.24 9.36
C ALA A 34 -14.15 22.83 9.38
N ARG A 35 -14.32 22.09 10.49
CA ARG A 35 -13.85 20.70 10.63
C ARG A 35 -14.54 19.73 9.67
N THR A 36 -15.83 19.90 9.43
CA THR A 36 -16.57 19.08 8.44
C THR A 36 -16.07 19.33 7.02
N GLY A 37 -15.80 20.60 6.67
CA GLY A 37 -15.21 20.99 5.40
C GLY A 37 -13.81 20.40 5.20
N GLU A 38 -12.97 20.45 6.24
CA GLU A 38 -11.63 19.85 6.26
C GLU A 38 -11.71 18.33 6.01
N PHE A 39 -12.62 17.61 6.68
CA PHE A 39 -12.83 16.18 6.46
C PHE A 39 -13.25 15.87 5.02
N LEU A 40 -14.25 16.59 4.48
CA LEU A 40 -14.71 16.38 3.10
C LEU A 40 -13.61 16.66 2.08
N LEU A 41 -12.78 17.68 2.33
CA LEU A 41 -11.64 18.01 1.49
C LEU A 41 -10.58 16.90 1.53
N ILE A 42 -10.24 16.38 2.70
CA ILE A 42 -9.27 15.28 2.84
C ILE A 42 -9.82 14.00 2.22
N ALA A 43 -11.08 13.65 2.49
CA ALA A 43 -11.71 12.46 1.94
C ALA A 43 -11.75 12.52 0.40
N SER A 44 -12.06 13.70 -0.16
CA SER A 44 -12.07 13.90 -1.62
C SER A 44 -10.65 13.88 -2.22
N LEU A 45 -9.67 14.54 -1.59
CA LEU A 45 -8.27 14.49 -2.02
C LEU A 45 -7.73 13.05 -1.98
N LEU A 46 -7.96 12.33 -0.88
CA LEU A 46 -7.53 10.95 -0.72
C LEU A 46 -8.20 10.04 -1.75
N TYR A 47 -9.50 10.23 -2.02
CA TYR A 47 -10.21 9.52 -3.06
C TYR A 47 -9.63 9.80 -4.46
N VAL A 48 -9.39 11.06 -4.80
CA VAL A 48 -8.82 11.45 -6.10
C VAL A 48 -7.40 10.91 -6.25
N ALA A 49 -6.54 11.07 -5.24
CA ALA A 49 -5.18 10.55 -5.24
C ALA A 49 -5.15 9.03 -5.40
N THR A 50 -5.97 8.30 -4.63
CA THR A 50 -6.08 6.84 -4.72
C THR A 50 -6.65 6.42 -6.07
N SER A 51 -7.64 7.13 -6.61
CA SER A 51 -8.20 6.89 -7.94
C SER A 51 -7.17 7.09 -9.05
N LEU A 52 -6.34 8.14 -8.95
CA LEU A 52 -5.24 8.39 -9.88
C LEU A 52 -4.16 7.30 -9.79
N LEU A 53 -3.78 6.90 -8.57
CA LEU A 53 -2.83 5.80 -8.35
C LEU A 53 -3.36 4.48 -8.90
N VAL A 54 -4.64 4.17 -8.70
CA VAL A 54 -5.25 2.94 -9.24
C VAL A 54 -5.34 2.99 -10.76
N ARG A 55 -5.75 4.12 -11.33
CA ARG A 55 -5.92 4.26 -12.79
C ARG A 55 -4.59 4.30 -13.54
N ARG A 56 -3.56 4.94 -12.96
CA ARG A 56 -2.28 5.20 -13.64
C ARG A 56 -1.16 4.29 -13.16
N GLY A 57 -1.10 4.00 -11.85
CA GLY A 57 -0.07 3.17 -11.25
C GLY A 57 -0.26 1.68 -11.48
N PHE A 58 -1.49 1.15 -11.41
CA PHE A 58 -1.70 -0.29 -11.61
C PHE A 58 -1.36 -0.80 -13.01
N PRO A 59 -1.70 -0.12 -14.13
CA PRO A 59 -1.28 -0.58 -15.45
C PRO A 59 0.26 -0.54 -15.61
N LEU A 60 0.94 0.45 -15.00
CA LEU A 60 2.40 0.49 -14.97
C LEU A 60 2.97 -0.69 -14.18
N LEU A 61 2.41 -0.97 -13.00
CA LEU A 61 2.80 -2.12 -12.17
C LEU A 61 2.59 -3.44 -12.92
N GLN A 62 1.46 -3.64 -13.58
CA GLN A 62 1.22 -4.86 -14.37
C GLN A 62 2.24 -5.01 -15.52
N GLY A 63 2.59 -3.90 -16.17
CA GLY A 63 3.60 -3.89 -17.24
C GLY A 63 5.02 -4.17 -16.76
N VAL A 64 5.36 -3.84 -15.51
CA VAL A 64 6.72 -3.97 -14.96
C VAL A 64 6.89 -5.25 -14.13
N VAL A 65 5.89 -5.64 -13.33
CA VAL A 65 6.01 -6.75 -12.38
C VAL A 65 6.31 -8.07 -13.10
N ARG A 66 5.62 -8.37 -14.19
CA ARG A 66 5.83 -9.62 -14.92
C ARG A 66 7.25 -9.74 -15.50
N PRO A 67 7.75 -8.80 -16.33
CA PRO A 67 9.10 -8.93 -16.88
C PRO A 67 10.19 -8.86 -15.80
N VAL A 68 10.00 -8.08 -14.74
CA VAL A 68 10.98 -7.99 -13.64
C VAL A 68 11.03 -9.28 -12.84
N VAL A 69 9.88 -9.86 -12.47
CA VAL A 69 9.86 -11.15 -11.76
C VAL A 69 10.43 -12.25 -12.64
N ASP A 70 10.07 -12.31 -13.92
CA ASP A 70 10.61 -13.32 -14.84
C ASP A 70 12.14 -13.22 -14.94
N LEU A 71 12.68 -12.01 -15.11
CA LEU A 71 14.11 -11.76 -15.20
C LEU A 71 14.85 -12.15 -13.90
N LEU A 72 14.35 -11.71 -12.75
CA LEU A 72 14.98 -11.99 -11.45
C LEU A 72 14.92 -13.48 -11.11
N ALA A 73 13.78 -14.13 -11.39
CA ALA A 73 13.57 -15.54 -11.11
C ALA A 73 14.46 -16.42 -12.01
N ASP A 74 14.58 -16.09 -13.30
CA ASP A 74 15.51 -16.77 -14.21
C ASP A 74 16.98 -16.54 -13.84
N PHE A 75 17.35 -15.32 -13.46
CA PHE A 75 18.71 -15.04 -13.00
C PHE A 75 19.06 -15.80 -11.72
N ALA A 76 18.14 -15.83 -10.76
CA ALA A 76 18.30 -16.60 -9.54
C ALA A 76 18.42 -18.11 -9.85
N MET A 77 17.58 -18.64 -10.75
CA MET A 77 17.65 -20.04 -11.18
C MET A 77 19.03 -20.39 -11.76
N VAL A 78 19.57 -19.57 -12.67
CA VAL A 78 20.90 -19.80 -13.26
C VAL A 78 22.00 -19.75 -12.21
N LEU A 79 21.96 -18.80 -11.28
CA LEU A 79 22.94 -18.70 -10.19
C LEU A 79 22.91 -19.93 -9.28
N VAL A 80 21.72 -20.46 -9.00
CA VAL A 80 21.53 -21.62 -8.12
C VAL A 80 21.91 -22.92 -8.82
N LEU A 81 21.75 -23.03 -10.15
CA LEU A 81 22.16 -24.19 -10.94
C LEU A 81 23.64 -24.19 -11.34
N LEU A 82 24.33 -23.06 -11.28
CA LEU A 82 25.76 -22.94 -11.60
C LEU A 82 26.65 -23.92 -10.82
N PRO A 83 26.48 -24.10 -9.48
CA PRO A 83 27.18 -25.12 -8.72
C PRO A 83 26.93 -26.54 -9.24
N GLU A 84 25.69 -26.85 -9.62
CA GLU A 84 25.32 -28.16 -10.16
C GLU A 84 26.03 -28.44 -11.49
N LEU A 85 26.09 -27.45 -12.37
CA LEU A 85 26.81 -27.51 -13.63
C LEU A 85 28.31 -27.73 -13.42
N ALA A 86 28.92 -27.03 -12.45
CA ALA A 86 30.33 -27.16 -12.12
C ALA A 86 30.66 -28.57 -11.58
N VAL A 87 29.82 -29.12 -10.70
CA VAL A 87 29.98 -30.49 -10.17
C VAL A 87 29.82 -31.51 -11.29
N THR A 88 28.77 -31.39 -12.11
CA THR A 88 28.49 -32.29 -13.22
C THR A 88 29.61 -32.28 -14.25
N TRP A 89 30.11 -31.10 -14.62
CA TRP A 89 31.26 -30.95 -15.52
C TRP A 89 32.53 -31.58 -14.94
N THR A 90 32.76 -31.43 -13.64
CA THR A 90 33.94 -32.02 -12.98
C THR A 90 33.85 -33.54 -12.94
N LEU A 91 32.70 -34.11 -12.57
CA LEU A 91 32.49 -35.56 -12.49
C LEU A 91 32.56 -36.22 -13.87
N THR A 92 31.97 -35.60 -14.90
CA THR A 92 32.05 -36.08 -16.28
C THR A 92 33.48 -36.04 -16.82
N ARG A 93 34.25 -34.98 -16.52
CA ARG A 93 35.67 -34.89 -16.88
C ARG A 93 36.51 -35.98 -16.21
N LEU A 94 36.15 -36.36 -14.98
CA LEU A 94 36.78 -37.45 -14.23
C LEU A 94 36.23 -38.86 -14.62
N ARG A 95 35.28 -38.95 -15.56
CA ARG A 95 34.59 -40.19 -15.97
C ARG A 95 33.91 -40.95 -14.82
N LEU A 96 33.46 -40.22 -13.79
CA LEU A 96 32.69 -40.79 -12.68
C LEU A 96 31.20 -40.79 -13.00
N SER A 97 30.46 -41.74 -12.42
CA SER A 97 29.00 -41.77 -12.52
C SER A 97 28.37 -40.60 -11.76
N LEU A 98 27.33 -40.00 -12.34
CA LEU A 98 26.60 -38.91 -11.72
C LEU A 98 25.65 -39.44 -10.64
N PRO A 99 25.73 -38.93 -9.39
CA PRO A 99 24.77 -39.23 -8.35
C PRO A 99 23.36 -38.74 -8.73
N SER A 100 22.34 -39.57 -8.48
CA SER A 100 20.93 -39.21 -8.71
C SER A 100 20.46 -37.99 -7.91
N VAL A 101 21.10 -37.70 -6.77
CA VAL A 101 20.81 -36.55 -5.89
C VAL A 101 20.99 -35.21 -6.61
N ILE A 102 21.93 -35.13 -7.57
CA ILE A 102 22.20 -33.91 -8.33
C ILE A 102 20.96 -33.53 -9.17
N TYR A 103 20.31 -34.51 -9.80
CA TYR A 103 19.10 -34.28 -10.59
C TYR A 103 17.89 -33.87 -9.73
N LEU A 104 17.74 -34.44 -8.53
CA LEU A 104 16.67 -34.05 -7.59
C LEU A 104 16.78 -32.58 -7.16
N TYR A 105 18.00 -32.07 -7.03
CA TYR A 105 18.24 -30.67 -6.72
C TYR A 105 17.81 -29.76 -7.89
N GLY A 106 18.24 -30.07 -9.11
CA GLY A 106 17.86 -29.31 -10.30
C GLY A 106 16.33 -29.24 -10.48
N ASP A 107 15.64 -30.36 -10.29
CA ASP A 107 14.17 -30.41 -10.34
C ASP A 107 13.51 -29.53 -9.26
N ALA A 108 14.04 -29.55 -8.03
CA ALA A 108 13.53 -28.72 -6.94
C ALA A 108 13.71 -27.22 -7.21
N VAL A 109 14.87 -26.82 -7.73
CA VAL A 109 15.17 -25.42 -8.10
C VAL A 109 14.27 -24.96 -9.24
N TYR A 110 14.06 -25.79 -10.25
CA TYR A 110 13.15 -25.49 -11.36
C TYR A 110 11.69 -25.38 -10.91
N ALA A 111 11.23 -26.29 -10.03
CA ALA A 111 9.90 -26.24 -9.46
C ALA A 111 9.68 -24.97 -8.62
N ALA A 112 10.68 -24.57 -7.82
CA ALA A 112 10.65 -23.33 -7.05
C ALA A 112 10.58 -22.10 -7.96
N ASN A 113 11.39 -22.03 -9.02
CA ASN A 113 11.35 -20.94 -10.00
C ASN A 113 9.96 -20.84 -10.66
N THR A 114 9.40 -21.98 -11.06
CA THR A 114 8.06 -22.05 -11.66
C THR A 114 6.97 -21.61 -10.68
N ALA A 115 7.08 -21.97 -9.40
CA ALA A 115 6.16 -21.53 -8.36
C ALA A 115 6.21 -20.01 -8.11
N VAL A 116 7.40 -19.41 -8.16
CA VAL A 116 7.54 -17.94 -8.05
C VAL A 116 6.87 -17.25 -9.24
N LYS A 117 7.14 -17.72 -10.47
CA LYS A 117 6.53 -17.16 -11.69
C LYS A 117 5.01 -17.32 -11.70
N SER A 118 4.49 -18.47 -11.29
CA SER A 118 3.05 -18.71 -11.21
C SER A 118 2.38 -17.82 -10.15
N SER A 119 3.06 -17.59 -9.02
CA SER A 119 2.58 -16.67 -7.97
C SER A 119 2.46 -15.23 -8.48
N ALA A 120 3.44 -14.76 -9.26
CA ALA A 120 3.39 -13.45 -9.89
C ALA A 120 2.26 -13.35 -10.93
N ALA A 121 2.02 -14.42 -11.71
CA ALA A 121 0.90 -14.46 -12.64
C ALA A 121 -0.46 -14.38 -11.92
N VAL A 122 -0.61 -15.09 -10.79
CA VAL A 122 -1.81 -15.00 -9.94
C VAL A 122 -1.97 -13.59 -9.40
N LEU A 123 -0.90 -12.97 -8.89
CA LEU A 123 -0.94 -11.59 -8.39
C LEU A 123 -1.42 -10.61 -9.47
N VAL A 124 -0.90 -10.73 -10.69
CA VAL A 124 -1.32 -9.90 -11.84
C VAL A 124 -2.80 -10.14 -12.19
N GLN A 125 -3.27 -11.39 -12.13
CA GLN A 125 -4.69 -11.70 -12.37
C GLN A 125 -5.60 -11.10 -11.29
N VAL A 126 -5.23 -11.19 -10.01
CA VAL A 126 -5.99 -10.57 -8.91
C VAL A 126 -6.03 -9.05 -9.09
N LEU A 127 -4.89 -8.42 -9.41
CA LEU A 127 -4.79 -7.00 -9.74
C LEU A 127 -5.73 -6.63 -10.90
N GLY A 128 -5.76 -7.44 -11.97
CA GLY A 128 -6.65 -7.24 -13.11
C GLY A 128 -8.13 -7.40 -12.75
N TRP A 129 -8.49 -8.30 -11.83
CA TRP A 129 -9.86 -8.43 -11.33
C TRP A 129 -10.28 -7.21 -10.50
N LEU A 130 -9.41 -6.72 -9.62
CA LEU A 130 -9.65 -5.53 -8.80
C LEU A 130 -9.86 -4.27 -9.67
N GLN A 131 -9.14 -4.17 -10.79
CA GLN A 131 -9.33 -3.10 -11.77
C GLN A 131 -10.70 -3.09 -12.44
N ARG A 132 -11.46 -4.20 -12.45
CA ARG A 132 -12.80 -4.23 -13.05
C ARG A 132 -13.82 -3.43 -12.24
N LYS A 133 -13.57 -3.21 -10.95
CA LYS A 133 -14.43 -2.41 -10.06
C LYS A 133 -13.60 -1.37 -9.31
N PRO A 134 -12.97 -0.40 -10.02
CA PRO A 134 -12.00 0.50 -9.44
C PRO A 134 -12.63 1.40 -8.38
N ARG A 135 -13.92 1.73 -8.50
CA ARG A 135 -14.65 2.53 -7.50
C ARG A 135 -14.75 1.82 -6.15
N LEU A 136 -15.17 0.55 -6.13
CA LEU A 136 -15.29 -0.21 -4.88
C LEU A 136 -13.93 -0.45 -4.24
N PHE A 137 -12.92 -0.75 -5.06
CA PHE A 137 -11.56 -0.91 -4.57
C PHE A 137 -11.01 0.38 -3.96
N VAL A 138 -11.15 1.52 -4.64
CA VAL A 138 -10.73 2.82 -4.12
C VAL A 138 -11.47 3.15 -2.82
N ILE A 139 -12.78 2.92 -2.74
CA ILE A 139 -13.55 3.13 -1.51
C ILE A 139 -13.02 2.25 -0.37
N ALA A 140 -12.78 0.95 -0.64
CA ALA A 140 -12.24 0.04 0.35
C ALA A 140 -10.85 0.47 0.84
N VAL A 141 -9.96 0.89 -0.07
CA VAL A 141 -8.62 1.40 0.28
C VAL A 141 -8.70 2.67 1.10
N VAL A 142 -9.51 3.65 0.67
CA VAL A 142 -9.74 4.91 1.42
C VAL A 142 -10.28 4.60 2.81
N PHE A 143 -11.23 3.69 2.93
CA PHE A 143 -11.81 3.27 4.20
C PHE A 143 -10.77 2.62 5.13
N VAL A 144 -9.95 1.70 4.61
CA VAL A 144 -8.88 1.07 5.39
C VAL A 144 -7.82 2.09 5.82
N LEU A 145 -7.41 3.00 4.93
CA LEU A 145 -6.47 4.07 5.27
C LEU A 145 -7.03 4.99 6.36
N PHE A 146 -8.32 5.32 6.26
CA PHE A 146 -9.00 6.13 7.26
C PHE A 146 -9.06 5.41 8.63
N LEU A 147 -9.37 4.12 8.65
CA LEU A 147 -9.34 3.32 9.86
C LEU A 147 -7.93 3.27 10.46
N LEU A 148 -6.91 3.01 9.65
CA LEU A 148 -5.52 2.98 10.08
C LEU A 148 -5.07 4.32 10.64
N TRP A 149 -5.43 5.43 9.99
CA TRP A 149 -5.15 6.77 10.50
C TRP A 149 -5.84 7.00 11.85
N ASN A 150 -7.13 6.70 11.94
CA ASN A 150 -7.90 6.85 13.17
C ASN A 150 -7.32 6.02 14.33
N THR A 151 -6.86 4.78 14.08
CA THR A 151 -6.25 3.93 15.10
C THR A 151 -4.83 4.34 15.47
N ASN A 152 -4.03 4.83 14.51
CA ASN A 152 -2.63 5.17 14.75
C ASN A 152 -2.41 6.59 15.29
N THR A 153 -3.42 7.48 15.21
CA THR A 153 -3.29 8.86 15.72
C THR A 153 -3.10 8.89 17.23
N CYS A 154 -3.71 7.94 17.95
CA CYS A 154 -3.50 7.78 19.40
C CYS A 154 -2.76 6.48 19.67
N ALA A 155 -1.43 6.55 19.70
CA ALA A 155 -0.61 5.42 20.13
C ALA A 155 -0.93 5.03 21.59
N PRO A 156 -0.90 3.74 21.94
CA PRO A 156 -1.16 3.31 23.32
C PRO A 156 -0.15 3.95 24.27
N GLY A 157 -0.64 4.74 25.24
CA GLY A 157 0.18 5.40 26.26
C GLY A 157 0.13 6.94 26.25
N LEU A 158 -0.58 7.58 25.31
CA LEU A 158 -0.86 9.01 25.37
C LEU A 158 -2.18 9.28 26.11
N ASP A 159 -2.09 9.60 27.39
CA ASP A 159 -3.22 10.06 28.19
C ASP A 159 -3.79 11.37 27.62
N GLY A 160 -5.10 11.40 27.37
CA GLY A 160 -5.80 12.57 26.82
C GLY A 160 -5.78 12.70 25.29
N CYS A 161 -5.25 11.71 24.56
CA CYS A 161 -5.35 11.68 23.11
C CYS A 161 -6.76 11.34 22.66
N VAL A 162 -7.35 12.19 21.80
CA VAL A 162 -8.67 12.02 21.22
C VAL A 162 -8.47 11.68 19.75
N THR A 163 -9.06 10.58 19.28
CA THR A 163 -8.96 10.22 17.86
C THR A 163 -9.73 11.23 17.01
N PRO A 164 -9.33 11.46 15.75
CA PRO A 164 -10.01 12.41 14.89
C PRO A 164 -11.52 12.16 14.79
N VAL A 165 -11.93 10.88 14.73
CA VAL A 165 -13.36 10.51 14.70
C VAL A 165 -14.07 10.90 15.98
N SER A 166 -13.48 10.64 17.16
CA SER A 166 -14.16 10.96 18.42
C SER A 166 -14.27 12.47 18.65
N GLN A 167 -13.29 13.25 18.19
CA GLN A 167 -13.34 14.70 18.19
C GLN A 167 -14.51 15.22 17.35
N TRP A 168 -14.65 14.75 16.10
CA TRP A 168 -15.74 15.18 15.22
C TRP A 168 -17.12 14.77 15.73
N THR A 169 -17.27 13.56 16.30
CA THR A 169 -18.55 13.14 16.88
C THR A 169 -18.91 13.96 18.13
N SER A 170 -17.92 14.35 18.93
CA SER A 170 -18.13 15.18 20.12
C SER A 170 -18.56 16.60 19.74
N ASP A 171 -17.91 17.20 18.74
CA ASP A 171 -18.25 18.54 18.26
C ASP A 171 -19.65 18.57 17.67
N ALA A 172 -19.99 17.59 16.82
CA ALA A 172 -21.32 17.47 16.22
C ALA A 172 -22.43 17.28 17.26
N GLY A 173 -22.18 16.44 18.29
CA GLY A 173 -23.10 16.26 19.40
C GLY A 173 -23.33 17.55 20.18
N SER A 174 -22.26 18.29 20.49
CA SER A 174 -22.36 19.54 21.25
C SER A 174 -23.13 20.65 20.52
N TRP A 175 -23.15 20.64 19.19
CA TRP A 175 -23.96 21.57 18.39
C TRP A 175 -25.44 21.19 18.38
N LEU A 176 -25.75 19.89 18.29
CA LEU A 176 -27.13 19.40 18.38
C LEU A 176 -27.78 19.72 19.74
N ASP A 177 -27.00 19.67 20.82
CA ASP A 177 -27.48 19.99 22.17
C ASP A 177 -27.70 21.50 22.41
N GLN A 178 -27.20 22.38 21.53
CA GLN A 178 -27.37 23.83 21.61
C GLN A 178 -28.60 24.37 20.84
N GLN A 179 -29.30 23.51 20.09
CA GLN A 179 -30.55 23.83 19.40
C GLN A 179 -31.79 23.45 20.23
#